data_AF-A0A6P0Z558-F1
#
_entry.id   AF-A0A6P0Z558-F1
#
_cell.length_a   1.000
_cell.length_b   1.000
_cell.length_c   1.000
_cell.angle_alpha   90.00
_cell.angle_beta   90.00
_cell.angle_gamma   90.00
#
_symmetry.space_group_name_H-M   'P 1'
#
loop_
_entity.id
_entity.type
_entity.pdbx_description
1 polymer ?
#
loop_
_entity_poly.entity_id
_entity_poly.type
_entity_poly.pdbx_seq_one_letter_code
_entity_poly.pdbx_strand_id
1 'polypeptide(L)'
;QFCDRGSQYRPVIFYHDAEQQQLAEASKQELDTSGQLDQPIAVEILSAATFYPAEDYHQNYYQTHSLRYQFYRRACGRDARLSDVWGVIE
;
A
#
# COMPACT_ATOMS: atom_id res chain seq x y z
N GLN A 1 3.41 5.72 5.63
CA GLN A 1 4.05 5.22 4.39
C GLN A 1 5.39 5.92 4.18
N PHE A 2 6.54 5.25 4.23
CA PHE A 2 7.87 5.83 3.95
C PHE A 2 8.14 7.22 4.55
N CYS A 3 8.13 8.31 3.77
CA CYS A 3 8.25 9.69 4.29
C CYS A 3 6.93 10.29 4.77
N ASP A 4 5.79 9.80 4.27
CA ASP A 4 4.47 10.34 4.54
C ASP A 4 3.95 9.89 5.91
N ARG A 5 3.40 10.85 6.64
CA ARG A 5 2.87 10.69 8.01
C ARG A 5 1.49 11.33 8.08
N GLY A 6 0.57 10.63 8.75
CA GLY A 6 -0.83 11.03 8.86
C GLY A 6 -1.78 9.89 8.55
N SER A 7 -3.03 9.99 9.03
CA SER A 7 -4.05 8.95 8.90
C SER A 7 -4.47 8.70 7.45
N GLN A 8 -4.29 9.67 6.55
CA GLN A 8 -4.51 9.52 5.11
C GLN A 8 -3.52 8.56 4.43
N TYR A 9 -2.43 8.19 5.12
CA TYR A 9 -1.41 7.27 4.61
C TYR A 9 -1.45 5.90 5.29
N ARG A 10 -2.49 5.62 6.08
CA ARG A 10 -2.64 4.32 6.75
C ARG A 10 -2.98 3.23 5.72
N PRO A 11 -2.44 2.01 5.86
CA PRO A 11 -2.75 0.92 4.95
C PRO A 11 -4.14 0.34 5.22
N VAL A 12 -4.96 0.21 4.18
CA VAL A 12 -6.32 -0.35 4.27
C VAL A 12 -6.66 -1.11 2.99
N ILE A 13 -7.40 -2.21 3.11
CA ILE A 13 -8.14 -2.85 2.02
C ILE A 13 -9.62 -2.53 2.21
N PHE A 14 -10.25 -1.96 1.18
CA PHE A 14 -11.69 -1.68 1.16
C PHE A 14 -12.41 -2.74 0.33
N TYR A 15 -13.30 -3.52 0.95
CA TYR A 15 -14.04 -4.60 0.26
C TYR A 15 -15.45 -4.15 -0.14
N HIS A 16 -15.94 -4.65 -1.28
CA HIS A 16 -17.29 -4.37 -1.79
C HIS A 16 -18.30 -5.47 -1.48
N ASP A 17 -17.84 -6.69 -1.21
CA ASP A 17 -18.66 -7.85 -0.93
C ASP A 17 -17.96 -8.81 0.05
N ALA A 18 -18.69 -9.85 0.47
CA ALA A 18 -18.21 -10.83 1.44
C ALA A 18 -17.07 -11.70 0.89
N GLU A 19 -17.03 -11.96 -0.42
CA GLU A 19 -15.96 -12.75 -1.03
C GLU A 19 -14.64 -11.99 -0.96
N GLN A 20 -14.63 -10.71 -1.32
CA GLN A 20 -13.46 -9.84 -1.18
C GLN A 20 -12.99 -9.72 0.26
N GLN A 21 -13.92 -9.60 1.22
CA GLN A 21 -13.58 -9.58 2.64
C GLN A 21 -12.84 -10.86 3.05
N GLN A 22 -13.41 -12.02 2.74
CA GLN A 22 -12.84 -13.32 3.10
C GLN A 22 -11.46 -13.55 2.46
N LEU A 23 -11.30 -13.20 1.18
CA LEU A 23 -10.01 -13.32 0.50
C LEU A 23 -8.95 -12.39 1.10
N ALA A 24 -9.32 -11.15 1.45
CA ALA A 24 -8.40 -10.21 2.08
C ALA A 24 -7.97 -10.68 3.49
N GLU A 25 -8.91 -11.19 4.29
CA GLU A 25 -8.63 -11.72 5.62
C GLU A 25 -7.75 -12.97 5.56
N ALA A 26 -8.06 -13.90 4.65
CA ALA A 26 -7.27 -15.11 4.45
C ALA A 26 -5.83 -14.79 3.99
N SER A 27 -5.68 -13.90 3.02
CA SER A 27 -4.35 -13.47 2.52
C SER A 27 -3.53 -12.77 3.60
N LYS A 28 -4.16 -11.89 4.40
CA LYS A 28 -3.50 -11.25 5.55
C LYS A 28 -3.03 -12.30 6.56
N GLN A 29 -3.90 -13.25 6.93
CA GLN A 29 -3.58 -14.30 7.89
C GLN A 29 -2.46 -15.22 7.39
N GLU A 30 -2.47 -15.58 6.10
CA GLU A 30 -1.40 -16.37 5.49
C GLU A 30 -0.06 -15.66 5.62
N LEU A 31 0.01 -14.37 5.29
CA LEU A 31 1.25 -13.63 5.39
C LEU A 31 1.69 -13.41 6.85
N ASP A 32 0.77 -13.10 7.77
CA ASP A 32 1.06 -12.95 9.21
C ASP A 32 1.62 -14.26 9.82
N THR A 33 1.14 -15.42 9.37
CA THR A 33 1.58 -16.73 9.87
C THR A 33 2.79 -17.32 9.13
N SER A 34 3.12 -16.78 7.95
CA SER A 34 4.24 -17.26 7.13
C SER A 34 5.63 -17.03 7.75
N GLY A 35 5.75 -16.10 8.70
CA GLY A 35 7.04 -15.68 9.26
C GLY A 35 7.91 -14.85 8.29
N GLN A 36 7.38 -14.44 7.14
CA GLN A 36 8.11 -13.56 6.20
C GLN A 36 8.32 -12.15 6.74
N LEU A 37 7.45 -11.69 7.65
CA LEU A 37 7.53 -10.38 8.28
C LEU A 37 7.75 -10.54 9.79
N ASP A 38 8.69 -9.77 10.33
CA ASP A 38 8.99 -9.77 11.77
C ASP A 38 7.90 -9.10 12.63
N GLN A 39 6.95 -8.42 11.99
CA GLN A 39 5.91 -7.65 12.66
C GLN A 39 4.53 -7.98 12.07
N PRO A 40 3.47 -7.94 12.89
CA PRO A 40 2.11 -8.12 12.41
C PRO A 40 1.73 -7.09 11.34
N ILE A 41 0.91 -7.50 10.39
CA ILE A 41 0.41 -6.65 9.32
C ILE A 41 -0.59 -5.63 9.87
N ALA A 42 -0.23 -4.36 9.76
CA ALA A 42 -1.05 -3.23 10.19
C ALA A 42 -2.24 -2.89 9.26
N VAL A 43 -2.40 -3.59 8.14
CA VAL A 43 -3.46 -3.33 7.15
C VAL A 43 -4.84 -3.57 7.78
N GLU A 44 -5.70 -2.55 7.75
CA GLU A 44 -7.12 -2.67 8.12
C GLU A 44 -7.92 -3.27 6.96
N ILE A 45 -8.99 -4.01 7.26
CA ILE A 45 -9.94 -4.54 6.27
C ILE A 45 -11.30 -3.95 6.62
N LEU A 46 -11.80 -3.06 5.77
CA LEU A 46 -13.01 -2.27 6.04
C LEU A 46 -13.98 -2.35 4.85
N SER A 47 -15.27 -2.23 5.11
CA SER A 47 -16.26 -2.10 4.04
C SER A 47 -15.99 -0.83 3.22
N ALA A 48 -16.06 -0.94 1.89
CA ALA A 48 -15.94 0.21 1.00
C ALA A 48 -17.02 1.26 1.33
N ALA A 49 -16.57 2.51 1.49
CA ALA A 49 -17.44 3.67 1.62
C ALA A 49 -17.51 4.43 0.30
N THR A 50 -18.25 5.55 0.27
CA THR A 50 -18.27 6.44 -0.88
C THR A 50 -16.86 6.87 -1.26
N PHE A 51 -16.47 6.59 -2.51
CA PHE A 51 -15.20 7.03 -3.06
C PHE A 51 -15.39 8.36 -3.79
N TYR A 52 -14.65 9.38 -3.36
CA TYR A 52 -14.59 10.66 -4.03
C TYR A 52 -13.31 10.71 -4.86
N PRO A 53 -13.40 10.83 -6.20
CA PRO A 53 -12.22 10.97 -7.04
C PRO A 53 -11.39 12.18 -6.61
N ALA A 54 -10.07 11.99 -6.52
CA ALA A 54 -9.14 13.10 -6.36
C ALA A 54 -9.13 13.98 -7.62
N GLU A 55 -8.68 15.22 -7.48
CA GLU A 55 -8.59 16.19 -8.57
C GLU A 55 -7.74 15.69 -9.74
N ASP A 56 -8.03 16.16 -10.95
CA ASP A 56 -7.41 15.66 -12.20
C ASP A 56 -5.87 15.71 -12.18
N TYR A 57 -5.28 16.71 -11.53
CA TYR A 57 -3.82 16.83 -11.45
C TYR A 57 -3.15 15.75 -10.59
N HIS A 58 -3.91 15.06 -9.74
CA HIS A 58 -3.43 13.89 -8.99
C HIS A 58 -3.47 12.60 -9.82
N GLN A 59 -4.30 12.55 -10.86
CA GLN A 59 -4.47 11.36 -11.68
C GLN A 59 -3.19 11.09 -12.49
N ASN A 60 -2.73 9.85 -12.50
CA ASN A 60 -1.51 9.43 -13.19
C ASN A 60 -0.25 10.25 -12.83
N TYR A 61 -0.18 10.82 -11.62
CA TYR A 61 0.92 11.73 -11.22
C TYR A 61 2.32 11.12 -11.41
N TYR A 62 2.48 9.81 -11.16
CA TYR A 62 3.75 9.11 -11.35
C TYR A 62 4.22 9.08 -12.82
N GLN A 63 3.30 9.24 -13.77
CA GLN A 63 3.58 9.32 -15.20
C GLN A 63 3.77 10.78 -15.63
N THR A 64 2.85 11.66 -15.24
CA THR A 64 2.84 13.08 -15.67
C THR A 64 3.97 13.91 -15.04
N HIS A 65 4.44 13.51 -13.86
CA HIS A 65 5.52 14.17 -13.11
C HIS A 65 6.63 13.18 -12.73
N SER A 66 6.99 12.30 -13.67
CA SER A 66 7.88 11.16 -13.45
C SER A 66 9.19 11.51 -12.74
N LEU A 67 9.90 12.57 -13.14
CA LEU A 67 11.15 12.99 -12.51
C LEU A 67 10.97 13.33 -11.02
N ARG A 68 9.94 14.11 -10.69
CA ARG A 68 9.66 14.52 -9.30
C ARG A 68 9.21 13.32 -8.46
N TYR A 69 8.36 12.48 -9.02
CA TYR A 69 7.90 11.25 -8.37
C TYR A 69 9.07 10.29 -8.09
N GLN A 70 9.94 10.03 -9.07
CA GLN A 70 11.10 9.15 -8.92
C GLN A 70 12.09 9.68 -7.89
N PHE A 71 12.37 10.99 -7.90
CA PHE A 71 13.22 11.61 -6.88
C PHE A 71 12.66 11.39 -5.47
N TYR A 72 11.38 11.70 -5.26
CA TYR A 72 10.71 11.50 -3.97
C TYR A 72 10.74 10.02 -3.54
N ARG A 73 10.34 9.10 -4.43
CA ARG A 73 10.30 7.65 -4.17
C ARG A 73 11.65 7.11 -3.71
N ARG A 74 12.73 7.50 -4.40
CA ARG A 74 14.10 7.09 -4.07
C ARG A 74 14.58 7.74 -2.77
N ALA A 75 14.38 9.04 -2.60
CA ALA A 75 14.79 9.77 -1.40
C ALA A 75 14.10 9.23 -0.13
N CYS A 76 12.89 8.71 -0.28
CA CYS A 76 12.13 8.10 0.81
C CYS A 76 12.46 6.62 1.08
N GLY A 77 13.45 6.05 0.38
CA GLY A 77 13.95 4.70 0.64
C GLY A 77 12.98 3.58 0.31
N ARG A 78 11.93 3.85 -0.49
CA ARG A 78 10.89 2.86 -0.79
C ARG A 78 11.45 1.60 -1.45
N ASP A 79 12.29 1.79 -2.47
CA ASP A 79 12.79 0.69 -3.28
C ASP A 79 13.76 -0.20 -2.49
N ALA A 80 14.65 0.42 -1.71
CA ALA A 80 15.55 -0.30 -0.80
C ALA A 80 14.74 -1.16 0.19
N ARG A 81 13.75 -0.57 0.87
CA ARG A 81 12.96 -1.31 1.86
C ARG A 81 12.16 -2.45 1.25
N LEU A 82 11.60 -2.27 0.05
CA LEU A 82 10.88 -3.34 -0.62
C LEU A 82 11.84 -4.48 -1.02
N SER A 83 13.05 -4.14 -1.47
CA SER A 83 14.08 -5.14 -1.76
C SER A 83 14.52 -5.90 -0.50
N ASP A 84 14.59 -5.24 0.65
CA ASP A 84 14.96 -5.89 1.92
C ASP A 84 13.89 -6.89 2.40
N VAL A 85 12.61 -6.59 2.15
CA VAL A 85 11.49 -7.43 2.61
C VAL A 85 11.24 -8.59 1.64
N TRP A 86 11.28 -8.33 0.33
CA TRP A 86 10.80 -9.29 -0.68
C TRP A 86 11.91 -9.83 -1.59
N GLY A 87 13.14 -9.32 -1.46
CA GLY A 87 14.19 -9.54 -2.44
C GLY A 87 14.06 -8.63 -3.66
N VAL A 88 14.91 -8.84 -4.66
CA VAL A 88 14.86 -8.07 -5.91
C VAL A 88 13.57 -8.40 -6.65
N ILE A 89 12.65 -7.42 -6.71
CA ILE A 89 11.46 -7.49 -7.55
C ILE A 89 11.89 -7.00 -8.94
N GLU A 90 11.98 -7.92 -9.91
CA GLU A 90 12.23 -7.61 -11.33
C GLU A 90 11.11 -6.75 -11.96
#